data_AF-A0A937FA75-F1
#
_entry.id   AF-A0A937FA75-F1
#
_cell.length_a   1.000
_cell.length_b   1.000
_cell.length_c   1.000
_cell.angle_alpha   90.00
_cell.angle_beta   90.00
_cell.angle_gamma   90.00
#
_symmetry.space_group_name_H-M   'P 1'
#
loop_
_entity.id
_entity.type
_entity.pdbx_description
1 polymer ?
#
loop_
_entity_poly.entity_id
_entity_poly.type
_entity_poly.pdbx_seq_one_letter_code
_entity_poly.pdbx_strand_id
1 'polypeptide(L)'
;MTDRDIVLAIMAHKESALEELKIKYGRLLYGVINKTLNSISYTMDIEECFNDVLLTIWNNIDCYDENKGQLRNFLISIAKYKALDYKRKICKIKIHLELNEEIIDQRDGKEDITEVDDEAFYNLIENLNEKDKVIFVKKYLLDEPIEKISIELKISKEAIYKRLIRGREKIRENILKEEGEEKCTM
;
A
#
# COMPACT_ATOMS: atom_id res chain seq x y z
N MET A 1 -31.38 -12.90 -3.31
CA MET A 1 -30.72 -13.85 -2.40
C MET A 1 -30.56 -13.25 -1.01
N THR A 2 -31.01 -13.95 0.03
CA THR A 2 -31.01 -13.45 1.41
C THR A 2 -29.66 -13.71 2.09
N ASP A 3 -29.42 -13.03 3.22
CA ASP A 3 -28.19 -13.21 4.01
C ASP A 3 -28.08 -14.65 4.53
N ARG A 4 -29.23 -15.24 4.90
CA ARG A 4 -29.32 -16.61 5.38
C ARG A 4 -28.97 -17.62 4.30
N ASP A 5 -29.42 -17.39 3.06
CA ASP A 5 -29.07 -18.26 1.93
C ASP A 5 -27.56 -18.28 1.69
N ILE A 6 -26.91 -17.11 1.77
CA ILE A 6 -25.45 -16.97 1.59
C ILE A 6 -24.72 -17.73 2.68
N VAL A 7 -25.11 -17.56 3.95
CA VAL A 7 -24.51 -18.26 5.08
C VAL A 7 -24.61 -19.77 4.91
N LEU A 8 -25.81 -20.28 4.62
CA LEU A 8 -26.04 -21.72 4.43
C LEU A 8 -25.26 -22.29 3.23
N ALA A 9 -25.12 -21.53 2.15
CA ALA A 9 -24.36 -21.95 0.98
C ALA A 9 -22.86 -22.04 1.26
N ILE A 10 -22.30 -21.10 2.04
CA ILE A 10 -20.89 -21.13 2.48
C ILE A 10 -20.66 -22.30 3.44
N MET A 11 -21.56 -22.51 4.42
CA MET A 11 -21.50 -23.66 5.34
C MET A 11 -21.53 -25.01 4.60
N ALA A 12 -22.27 -25.07 3.49
CA ALA A 12 -22.33 -26.26 2.63
C ALA A 12 -21.15 -26.38 1.65
N HIS A 13 -20.12 -25.52 1.78
CA HIS A 13 -18.95 -25.46 0.90
C HIS A 13 -19.28 -25.41 -0.61
N LYS A 14 -20.36 -24.72 -0.97
CA LYS A 14 -20.71 -24.52 -2.38
C LYS A 14 -19.81 -23.45 -2.99
N GLU A 15 -19.10 -23.79 -4.06
CA GLU A 15 -18.19 -22.86 -4.76
C GLU A 15 -18.91 -21.56 -5.19
N SER A 16 -20.18 -21.65 -5.61
CA SER A 16 -20.99 -20.50 -6.02
C SER A 16 -21.26 -19.51 -4.88
N ALA A 17 -21.12 -19.91 -3.61
CA ALA A 17 -21.50 -19.08 -2.47
C ALA A 17 -20.57 -17.87 -2.30
N LEU A 18 -19.29 -18.00 -2.66
CA LEU A 18 -18.35 -16.86 -2.64
C LEU A 18 -18.67 -15.86 -3.75
N GLU A 19 -19.11 -16.32 -4.92
CA GLU A 19 -19.57 -15.48 -6.02
C GLU A 19 -20.74 -14.61 -5.57
N GLU A 20 -21.74 -15.25 -4.94
CA GLU A 20 -22.94 -14.60 -4.42
C GLU A 20 -22.62 -13.59 -3.30
N LEU A 21 -21.70 -13.95 -2.40
CA LEU A 21 -21.18 -13.05 -1.37
C LEU A 21 -20.48 -11.84 -2.00
N LYS A 22 -19.64 -12.04 -3.01
CA LYS A 22 -18.94 -10.97 -3.74
C LYS A 22 -19.92 -10.03 -4.42
N ILE A 23 -20.93 -10.56 -5.11
CA ILE A 23 -21.97 -9.75 -5.78
C ILE A 23 -22.68 -8.85 -4.77
N LYS A 24 -23.01 -9.37 -3.58
CA LYS A 24 -23.80 -8.62 -2.59
C LYS A 24 -22.97 -7.68 -1.70
N TYR A 25 -21.79 -8.10 -1.26
CA TYR A 25 -20.98 -7.38 -0.27
C TYR A 25 -19.61 -6.96 -0.76
N GLY A 26 -19.17 -7.37 -1.96
CA GLY A 26 -17.83 -7.09 -2.47
C GLY A 26 -17.48 -5.62 -2.40
N ARG A 27 -18.34 -4.73 -2.91
CA ARG A 27 -18.12 -3.27 -2.87
C ARG A 27 -17.97 -2.72 -1.45
N LEU A 28 -18.76 -3.23 -0.50
CA LEU A 28 -18.69 -2.82 0.90
C LEU A 28 -17.35 -3.23 1.52
N LEU A 29 -16.94 -4.48 1.31
CA LEU A 29 -15.70 -5.03 1.86
C LEU A 29 -14.48 -4.34 1.25
N TYR A 30 -14.46 -4.16 -0.08
CA TYR A 30 -13.43 -3.38 -0.77
C TYR A 30 -13.31 -1.96 -0.20
N GLY A 31 -14.45 -1.28 0.02
CA GLY A 31 -14.44 0.06 0.62
C GLY A 31 -13.85 0.09 2.03
N VAL A 32 -14.14 -0.91 2.86
CA VAL A 32 -13.58 -1.04 4.21
C VAL A 32 -12.07 -1.32 4.17
N ILE A 33 -11.63 -2.22 3.29
CA ILE A 33 -10.21 -2.57 3.13
C ILE A 33 -9.44 -1.34 2.64
N ASN A 34 -9.90 -0.69 1.58
CA ASN A 34 -9.27 0.49 1.00
C ASN A 34 -9.14 1.63 2.04
N LYS A 35 -10.21 1.90 2.80
CA LYS A 35 -10.19 2.89 3.88
C LYS A 35 -9.26 2.52 5.04
N THR A 36 -8.98 1.23 5.24
CA THR A 36 -8.11 0.78 6.34
C THR A 36 -6.64 0.83 5.93
N LEU A 37 -6.33 0.43 4.69
CA LEU A 37 -4.98 0.44 4.14
C LEU A 37 -4.52 1.88 3.78
N ASN A 38 -5.42 2.77 3.33
CA ASN A 38 -5.12 4.13 2.86
C ASN A 38 -4.04 4.15 1.75
N SER A 39 -3.38 5.30 1.52
CA SER A 39 -2.31 5.48 0.51
C SER A 39 -1.02 4.67 0.76
N ILE A 40 -1.04 3.66 1.62
CA ILE A 40 0.13 2.85 1.99
C ILE A 40 0.24 1.59 1.10
N SER A 41 -0.83 1.22 0.40
CA SER A 41 -0.98 -0.01 -0.37
C SER A 41 -1.28 0.28 -1.85
N TYR A 42 -0.75 -0.57 -2.74
CA TYR A 42 -1.10 -0.55 -4.17
C TYR A 42 -2.45 -1.25 -4.41
N THR A 43 -2.99 -1.15 -5.63
CA THR A 43 -4.24 -1.83 -6.01
C THR A 43 -4.15 -3.34 -5.80
N MET A 44 -3.01 -3.95 -6.12
CA MET A 44 -2.74 -5.38 -5.94
C MET A 44 -2.82 -5.83 -4.47
N ASP A 45 -2.30 -5.03 -3.53
CA ASP A 45 -2.37 -5.29 -2.09
C ASP A 45 -3.82 -5.32 -1.56
N ILE A 46 -4.69 -4.49 -2.15
CA ILE A 46 -6.11 -4.43 -1.79
C ILE A 46 -6.81 -5.71 -2.27
N GLU A 47 -6.50 -6.18 -3.48
CA GLU A 47 -7.06 -7.42 -4.02
C GLU A 47 -6.61 -8.66 -3.23
N GLU A 48 -5.32 -8.73 -2.88
CA GLU A 48 -4.79 -9.81 -2.04
C GLU A 48 -5.45 -9.82 -0.66
N CYS A 49 -5.52 -8.66 0.01
CA CYS A 49 -6.22 -8.53 1.28
C CYS A 49 -7.72 -8.88 1.16
N PHE A 50 -8.36 -8.57 0.03
CA PHE A 50 -9.76 -8.92 -0.22
C PHE A 50 -9.94 -10.43 -0.36
N ASN A 51 -9.05 -11.12 -1.08
CA ASN A 51 -9.06 -12.58 -1.18
C ASN A 51 -8.86 -13.26 0.18
N ASP A 52 -7.95 -12.74 1.01
CA ASP A 52 -7.75 -13.20 2.39
C ASP A 52 -9.00 -13.04 3.26
N VAL A 53 -9.73 -11.93 3.08
CA VAL A 53 -11.00 -11.69 3.78
C VAL A 53 -12.03 -12.73 3.36
N LEU A 54 -12.17 -13.00 2.06
CA LEU A 54 -13.10 -14.01 1.55
C LEU A 54 -12.76 -15.41 2.08
N LEU A 55 -11.49 -15.79 2.07
CA LEU A 55 -11.03 -17.08 2.61
C LEU A 55 -11.29 -17.17 4.12
N THR A 56 -11.11 -16.08 4.84
CA THR A 56 -11.40 -16.03 6.28
C THR A 56 -12.90 -16.19 6.54
N ILE A 57 -13.74 -15.55 5.74
CA ILE A 57 -15.20 -15.72 5.82
C ILE A 57 -15.58 -17.16 5.52
N TRP A 58 -15.04 -17.74 4.45
CA TRP A 58 -15.28 -19.13 4.06
C TRP A 58 -14.99 -20.11 5.21
N ASN A 59 -13.84 -19.93 5.88
CA ASN A 59 -13.40 -20.82 6.95
C ASN A 59 -14.08 -20.59 8.31
N ASN A 60 -14.71 -19.43 8.53
CA ASN A 60 -15.22 -19.03 9.86
C ASN A 60 -16.70 -18.64 9.85
N ILE A 61 -17.44 -18.92 8.78
CA ILE A 61 -18.86 -18.56 8.68
C ILE A 61 -19.70 -19.25 9.77
N ASP A 62 -19.25 -20.41 10.27
CA ASP A 62 -19.90 -21.16 11.33
C ASP A 62 -19.97 -20.40 12.66
N CYS A 63 -19.09 -19.40 12.83
CA CYS A 63 -19.10 -18.52 14.00
C CYS A 63 -20.15 -17.40 13.90
N TYR A 64 -20.80 -17.22 12.75
CA TYR A 64 -21.85 -16.23 12.57
C TYR A 64 -23.14 -16.68 13.29
N ASP A 65 -23.71 -15.76 14.07
CA ASP A 65 -24.95 -15.97 14.80
C ASP A 65 -25.89 -14.78 14.51
N GLU A 66 -27.03 -15.05 13.88
CA GLU A 66 -27.99 -14.01 13.50
C GLU A 66 -28.54 -13.25 14.72
N ASN A 67 -28.55 -13.89 15.90
CA ASN A 67 -29.02 -13.28 17.14
C ASN A 67 -28.03 -12.26 17.70
N LYS A 68 -26.74 -12.37 17.34
CA LYS A 68 -25.68 -11.45 17.80
C LYS A 68 -25.51 -10.25 16.88
N GLY A 69 -26.08 -10.28 15.67
CA GLY A 69 -26.11 -9.14 14.77
C GLY A 69 -26.28 -9.49 13.30
N GLN A 70 -26.36 -8.43 12.49
CA GLN A 70 -26.50 -8.54 11.05
C GLN A 70 -25.21 -9.09 10.41
N LEU A 71 -25.36 -9.95 9.40
CA LEU A 71 -24.26 -10.52 8.61
C LEU A 71 -23.31 -9.41 8.12
N ARG A 72 -23.88 -8.30 7.65
CA ARG A 72 -23.12 -7.10 7.24
C ARG A 72 -22.06 -6.68 8.28
N ASN A 73 -22.42 -6.60 9.55
CA ASN A 73 -21.52 -6.14 10.61
C ASN A 73 -20.44 -7.18 10.93
N PHE A 74 -20.79 -8.46 10.86
CA PHE A 74 -19.84 -9.57 10.98
C PHE A 74 -18.79 -9.50 9.87
N LEU A 75 -19.21 -9.35 8.62
CA LEU A 75 -18.31 -9.25 7.46
C LEU A 75 -17.40 -8.01 7.54
N ILE A 76 -17.94 -6.85 7.92
CA ILE A 76 -17.15 -5.61 8.14
C ILE A 76 -16.07 -5.84 9.22
N SER A 77 -16.41 -6.54 10.30
CA SER A 77 -15.49 -6.80 11.40
C SER A 77 -14.32 -7.67 10.95
N ILE A 78 -14.58 -8.73 10.19
CA ILE A 78 -13.54 -9.57 9.58
C ILE A 78 -12.68 -8.75 8.63
N ALA A 79 -13.30 -8.00 7.71
CA ALA A 79 -12.58 -7.18 6.73
C ALA A 79 -11.64 -6.16 7.38
N LYS A 80 -12.13 -5.44 8.39
CA LYS A 80 -11.33 -4.46 9.12
C LYS A 80 -10.19 -5.10 9.90
N TYR A 81 -10.45 -6.23 10.57
CA TYR A 81 -9.42 -6.94 11.32
C TYR A 81 -8.31 -7.45 10.40
N LYS A 82 -8.67 -8.08 9.27
CA LYS A 82 -7.71 -8.58 8.29
C LYS A 82 -6.93 -7.45 7.63
N ALA A 83 -7.59 -6.37 7.21
CA ALA A 83 -6.89 -5.22 6.64
C ALA A 83 -5.94 -4.55 7.65
N LEU A 84 -6.29 -4.51 8.95
CA LEU A 84 -5.37 -4.01 9.98
C LEU A 84 -4.17 -4.95 10.19
N ASP A 85 -4.39 -6.26 10.18
CA ASP A 85 -3.31 -7.24 10.28
C ASP A 85 -2.38 -7.17 9.06
N TYR A 86 -2.97 -7.09 7.86
CA TYR A 86 -2.26 -6.90 6.60
C TYR A 86 -1.45 -5.61 6.60
N LYS A 87 -2.04 -4.49 7.05
CA LYS A 87 -1.33 -3.22 7.25
C LYS A 87 -0.16 -3.34 8.21
N ARG A 88 -0.33 -4.06 9.33
CA ARG A 88 0.76 -4.29 10.30
C ARG A 88 1.85 -5.15 9.68
N LYS A 89 1.52 -6.15 8.87
CA LYS A 89 2.48 -6.96 8.11
C LYS A 89 3.21 -6.11 7.09
N ILE A 90 2.53 -5.32 6.27
CA ILE A 90 3.17 -4.38 5.34
C ILE A 90 4.06 -3.40 6.09
N CYS A 91 3.60 -2.80 7.19
CA CYS A 91 4.44 -1.89 7.96
C CYS A 91 5.65 -2.60 8.56
N LYS A 92 5.51 -3.83 9.07
CA LYS A 92 6.63 -4.62 9.59
C LYS A 92 7.58 -5.05 8.47
N ILE A 93 7.06 -5.48 7.32
CA ILE A 93 7.82 -5.88 6.13
C ILE A 93 8.53 -4.65 5.56
N LYS A 94 7.87 -3.50 5.41
CA LYS A 94 8.52 -2.23 5.04
C LYS A 94 9.62 -1.87 6.04
N ILE A 95 9.35 -1.92 7.34
CA ILE A 95 10.38 -1.69 8.37
C ILE A 95 11.51 -2.72 8.28
N HIS A 96 11.24 -3.99 7.96
CA HIS A 96 12.24 -5.06 7.96
C HIS A 96 13.03 -5.14 6.64
N LEU A 97 12.40 -4.84 5.49
CA LEU A 97 13.02 -4.66 4.18
C LEU A 97 13.87 -3.38 4.16
N GLU A 98 13.38 -2.30 4.79
CA GLU A 98 14.18 -1.12 5.11
C GLU A 98 15.33 -1.43 6.09
N LEU A 99 15.37 -2.58 6.75
CA LEU A 99 16.50 -2.94 7.62
C LEU A 99 17.48 -3.93 6.99
N ASN A 100 17.10 -4.61 5.90
CA ASN A 100 17.84 -5.79 5.43
C ASN A 100 18.60 -5.64 4.10
N GLU A 101 18.07 -5.04 3.03
CA GLU A 101 18.76 -4.97 1.71
C GLU A 101 17.82 -4.21 0.76
N GLU A 102 18.29 -3.21 0.00
CA GLU A 102 18.66 -3.39 -1.40
C GLU A 102 17.61 -4.13 -2.26
N ILE A 103 17.12 -3.40 -3.27
CA ILE A 103 16.41 -3.89 -4.47
C ILE A 103 14.97 -4.37 -4.22
N ILE A 104 13.98 -3.49 -4.48
CA ILE A 104 12.98 -3.72 -5.53
C ILE A 104 12.61 -2.35 -6.12
N ASP A 105 13.21 -2.11 -7.28
CA ASP A 105 12.74 -1.23 -8.33
C ASP A 105 11.25 -1.51 -8.60
N GLN A 106 10.37 -0.59 -8.22
CA GLN A 106 8.97 -0.61 -8.64
C GLN A 106 8.77 0.52 -9.65
N ARG A 107 9.34 0.34 -10.85
CA ARG A 107 8.84 0.98 -12.06
C ARG A 107 7.95 -0.02 -12.79
N ASP A 108 6.66 0.09 -12.53
CA ASP A 108 5.65 -0.40 -13.47
C ASP A 108 5.55 0.65 -14.58
N GLY A 109 6.12 0.35 -15.73
CA GLY A 109 6.20 1.25 -16.87
C GLY A 109 7.31 0.85 -17.81
N LYS A 110 6.98 0.02 -18.82
CA LYS A 110 7.79 -0.09 -20.03
C LYS A 110 7.73 1.25 -20.76
N GLU A 111 8.60 2.17 -20.40
CA GLU A 111 9.09 3.21 -21.29
C GLU A 111 10.62 3.17 -21.20
N ASP A 112 11.26 3.19 -22.37
CA ASP A 112 12.70 3.09 -22.54
C ASP A 112 13.43 3.90 -21.47
N ILE A 113 14.38 3.26 -20.77
CA ILE A 113 15.30 3.93 -19.85
C ILE A 113 16.28 4.71 -20.73
N THR A 114 15.81 5.83 -21.26
CA THR A 114 16.70 6.90 -21.72
C THR A 114 17.36 7.46 -20.47
N GLU A 115 18.66 7.70 -20.58
CA GLU A 115 19.52 8.38 -19.61
C GLU A 115 18.71 9.37 -18.76
N VAL A 116 18.61 9.11 -17.45
CA VAL A 116 17.99 10.06 -16.54
C VAL A 116 18.83 11.32 -16.64
N ASP A 117 18.24 12.38 -17.19
CA ASP A 117 18.88 13.68 -17.25
C ASP A 117 19.19 14.12 -15.82
N ASP A 118 20.48 14.20 -15.48
CA ASP A 118 20.95 14.63 -14.16
C ASP A 118 20.32 15.98 -13.79
N GLU A 119 20.10 16.86 -14.78
CA GLU A 119 19.47 18.16 -14.59
C GLU A 119 18.00 18.01 -14.15
N ALA A 120 17.24 17.12 -14.77
CA ALA A 120 15.88 16.79 -14.36
C ALA A 120 15.83 16.20 -12.94
N PHE A 121 16.81 15.36 -12.57
CA PHE A 121 16.92 14.81 -11.22
C PHE A 121 17.23 15.90 -10.18
N TYR A 122 18.15 16.83 -10.47
CA TYR A 122 18.47 17.93 -9.55
C TYR A 122 17.29 18.88 -9.36
N ASN A 123 16.53 19.18 -10.42
CA ASN A 123 15.30 19.97 -10.33
C ASN A 123 14.26 19.29 -9.44
N LEU A 124 14.09 17.97 -9.58
CA LEU A 124 13.16 17.17 -8.77
C LEU A 124 13.42 17.32 -7.26
N ILE A 125 14.70 17.34 -6.86
CA ILE A 125 15.10 17.39 -5.45
C ILE A 125 15.39 18.81 -4.95
N GLU A 126 15.22 19.85 -5.77
CA GLU A 126 15.60 21.23 -5.44
C GLU A 126 14.93 21.73 -4.16
N ASN A 127 13.67 21.36 -3.97
CA ASN A 127 12.82 21.74 -2.84
C ASN A 127 13.07 20.92 -1.55
N LEU A 128 13.99 19.94 -1.60
CA LEU A 128 14.41 19.22 -0.40
C LEU A 128 15.42 20.05 0.40
N ASN A 129 15.58 19.73 1.69
CA ASN A 129 16.69 20.32 2.45
C ASN A 129 18.03 19.71 2.02
N GLU A 130 19.13 20.43 2.24
CA GLU A 130 20.47 20.01 1.82
C GLU A 130 20.86 18.60 2.30
N LYS A 131 20.47 18.23 3.52
CA LYS A 131 20.75 16.89 4.06
C LYS A 131 19.99 15.80 3.31
N ASP A 132 18.75 16.07 2.93
CA ASP A 132 17.94 15.13 2.15
C ASP A 132 18.43 15.08 0.70
N LYS A 133 18.80 16.21 0.08
CA LYS A 133 19.40 16.24 -1.26
C LYS A 133 20.63 15.34 -1.36
N VAL A 134 21.56 15.46 -0.41
CA VAL A 134 22.78 14.64 -0.36
C VAL A 134 22.44 13.15 -0.25
N ILE A 135 21.44 12.79 0.56
CA ILE A 135 20.97 11.40 0.68
C ILE A 135 20.37 10.90 -0.63
N PHE A 136 19.57 11.72 -1.33
CA PHE A 136 18.96 11.36 -2.61
C PHE A 136 20.00 11.17 -3.73
N VAL A 137 20.95 12.10 -3.86
CA VAL A 137 22.07 11.98 -4.82
C VAL A 137 22.86 10.70 -4.55
N LYS A 138 23.27 10.47 -3.30
CA LYS A 138 24.02 9.27 -2.93
C LYS A 138 23.24 7.99 -3.21
N LYS A 139 21.94 7.97 -2.94
CA LYS A 139 21.14 6.76 -3.12
C LYS A 139 20.73 6.48 -4.57
N TYR A 140 20.37 7.50 -5.34
CA TYR A 140 19.76 7.34 -6.67
C TYR A 140 20.69 7.66 -7.83
N LEU A 141 21.63 8.60 -7.67
CA LEU A 141 22.59 8.95 -8.71
C LEU A 141 23.90 8.17 -8.58
N LEU A 142 24.37 7.97 -7.35
CA LEU A 142 25.62 7.23 -7.06
C LEU A 142 25.40 5.75 -6.68
N ASP A 143 24.13 5.33 -6.59
CA ASP A 143 23.69 3.99 -6.18
C ASP A 143 24.40 3.44 -4.94
N GLU A 144 24.64 4.30 -3.93
CA GLU A 144 25.31 3.88 -2.70
C GLU A 144 24.35 3.08 -1.79
N PRO A 145 24.85 2.01 -1.13
CA PRO A 145 24.07 1.30 -0.12
C PRO A 145 23.83 2.20 1.09
N ILE A 146 22.67 2.03 1.74
CA ILE A 146 22.26 2.87 2.88
C ILE A 146 23.22 2.70 4.07
N GLU A 147 23.85 1.53 4.18
CA GLU A 147 24.95 1.22 5.08
C GLU A 147 26.10 2.22 4.95
N LYS A 148 26.55 2.45 3.70
CA LYS A 148 27.66 3.35 3.40
C LYS A 148 27.26 4.80 3.65
N ILE A 149 26.06 5.19 3.20
CA ILE A 149 25.50 6.53 3.43
C ILE A 149 25.38 6.81 4.94
N SER A 150 24.95 5.82 5.73
CA SER A 150 24.82 5.91 7.18
C SER A 150 26.15 6.18 7.87
N ILE A 151 27.20 5.45 7.50
CA ILE A 151 28.55 5.60 8.03
C ILE A 151 29.13 6.98 7.66
N GLU A 152 29.00 7.36 6.38
CA GLU A 152 29.60 8.59 5.85
C GLU A 152 28.93 9.84 6.42
N LEU A 153 27.60 9.88 6.43
CA LEU A 153 26.83 11.03 6.93
C LEU A 153 26.65 11.02 8.45
N LYS A 154 27.03 9.93 9.13
CA LYS A 154 26.81 9.71 10.58
C LYS A 154 25.34 9.85 10.97
N ILE A 155 24.45 9.30 10.15
CA ILE A 155 22.99 9.30 10.35
C ILE A 155 22.56 7.84 10.49
N SER A 156 21.66 7.52 11.42
CA SER A 156 21.15 6.14 11.54
C SER A 156 20.39 5.73 10.27
N LYS A 157 20.45 4.44 9.92
CA LYS A 157 19.73 3.88 8.77
C LYS A 157 18.26 4.27 8.80
N GLU A 158 17.61 4.11 9.95
CA GLU A 158 16.19 4.43 10.14
C GLU A 158 15.88 5.92 9.90
N ALA A 159 16.83 6.82 10.23
CA ALA A 159 16.68 8.23 9.95
C ALA A 159 16.87 8.55 8.45
N ILE A 160 17.76 7.83 7.75
CA ILE A 160 17.91 7.93 6.29
C ILE A 160 16.64 7.46 5.58
N TYR A 161 16.06 6.33 5.95
CA TYR A 161 14.80 5.85 5.38
C TYR A 161 13.65 6.83 5.59
N LYS A 162 13.48 7.34 6.82
CA LYS A 162 12.45 8.35 7.11
C LYS A 162 12.62 9.63 6.29
N ARG A 163 13.86 10.02 6.01
CA ARG A 163 14.19 11.17 5.16
C ARG A 163 13.86 10.89 3.69
N LEU A 164 14.23 9.72 3.17
CA LEU A 164 13.88 9.29 1.82
C LEU A 164 12.36 9.24 1.60
N ILE A 165 11.60 8.69 2.57
CA ILE A 165 10.13 8.65 2.51
C ILE A 165 9.56 10.06 2.48
N ARG A 166 9.92 10.92 3.43
CA ARG A 166 9.43 12.30 3.49
C ARG A 166 9.84 13.12 2.27
N GLY A 167 11.03 12.87 1.73
CA GLY A 167 11.51 13.50 0.50
C GLY A 167 10.66 13.11 -0.70
N ARG A 168 10.34 11.82 -0.87
CA ARG A 168 9.47 11.35 -1.97
C ARG A 168 8.06 11.93 -1.90
N GLU A 169 7.48 12.04 -0.70
CA GLU A 169 6.17 12.67 -0.52
C GLU A 169 6.21 14.15 -0.94
N LYS A 170 7.25 14.89 -0.54
CA LYS A 170 7.42 16.30 -0.95
C LYS A 170 7.59 16.47 -2.46
N ILE A 171 8.40 15.61 -3.08
CA ILE A 171 8.58 15.59 -4.53
C ILE A 171 7.23 15.37 -5.22
N ARG A 172 6.46 14.37 -4.75
CA ARG A 172 5.13 14.06 -5.29
C ARG A 172 4.17 15.24 -5.13
N GLU A 173 4.15 15.89 -3.97
CA GLU A 173 3.33 17.07 -3.74
C GLU A 173 3.69 18.24 -4.66
N ASN A 174 4.96 18.40 -5.03
CA ASN A 174 5.40 19.47 -5.92
C ASN A 174 5.03 19.19 -7.38
N ILE A 175 5.24 17.96 -7.86
CA ILE A 175 4.80 17.55 -9.21
C ILE A 175 3.29 17.78 -9.38
N LEU A 176 2.49 17.40 -8.38
CA LEU A 176 1.03 17.58 -8.41
C LEU A 176 0.60 19.07 -8.37
N LYS A 177 1.45 19.98 -7.89
CA LYS A 177 1.19 21.43 -7.91
C LYS A 177 1.53 22.03 -9.27
N GLU A 178 2.63 21.59 -9.88
CA GLU A 178 3.06 22.05 -11.21
C GLU A 178 2.03 21.65 -12.29
N GLU A 179 1.46 20.44 -12.23
CA GLU A 179 0.35 20.01 -13.12
C GLU A 179 -0.96 20.81 -12.92
N GLY A 180 -1.11 21.46 -11.76
CA GLY A 180 -2.25 22.32 -11.44
C GLY A 180 -2.13 23.74 -12.02
N GLU A 181 -0.91 24.21 -12.29
CA GLU A 181 -0.65 25.56 -12.81
C GLU A 181 -0.68 25.62 -14.34
N GLU A 182 -0.36 24.53 -15.06
CA GLU A 182 -0.49 24.47 -16.52
C GLU A 182 -1.93 24.56 -17.04
N LYS A 183 -2.94 24.29 -16.20
CA LYS A 183 -4.37 24.43 -16.58
C LYS A 183 -4.91 25.85 -16.50
N CYS A 184 -4.13 26.82 -15.99
CA CYS A 184 -4.59 28.19 -15.82
C CYS A 184 -3.91 29.20 -16.76
N THR A 185 -3.04 28.75 -17.68
CA THR A 185 -2.36 29.60 -18.68
C THR A 185 -2.62 29.19 -20.14
N MET A 186 -3.66 28.41 -20.41
CA MET A 186 -4.21 28.22 -21.77
C MET A 186 -5.66 28.71 -21.86
#